data_AF-A0A367LZQ9-F1
#
_entry.id   AF-A0A367LZQ9-F1
#
_cell.length_a   1.000
_cell.length_b   1.000
_cell.length_c   1.000
_cell.angle_alpha   90.00
_cell.angle_beta   90.00
_cell.angle_gamma   90.00
#
_symmetry.space_group_name_H-M   'P 1'
#
loop_
_entity.id
_entity.type
_entity.pdbx_description
1 polymer ?
#
loop_
_entity_poly.entity_id
_entity_poly.type
_entity_poly.pdbx_seq_one_letter_code
_entity_poly.pdbx_strand_id
1 'polypeptide(L)'
;MLDTKLESRTFLLLLAVVTLAFGWLLLPFYGAVFWGTILAIIFAPVQRRLQVRLRDRKNLAALITLLICVLIVIIPVIFIAGSLVQEGASVYQRVKSGELNFAAYLQQ
;
A
#
# COMPACT_ATOMS: atom_id res chain seq x y z
N MET A 1 -34.12 -2.76 -37.41
CA MET A 1 -33.59 -1.52 -36.80
C MET A 1 -33.87 -1.39 -35.30
N LEU A 2 -34.61 -2.32 -34.66
CA LEU A 2 -34.89 -2.28 -33.22
C LEU A 2 -33.88 -3.07 -32.36
N ASP A 3 -33.06 -3.93 -32.98
CA ASP A 3 -32.13 -4.83 -32.28
C ASP A 3 -30.91 -4.12 -31.69
N THR A 4 -30.35 -3.13 -32.39
CA THR A 4 -29.17 -2.36 -31.92
C THR A 4 -29.42 -1.59 -30.63
N LYS A 5 -30.67 -1.16 -30.39
CA LYS A 5 -31.04 -0.40 -29.18
C LYS A 5 -31.10 -1.28 -27.94
N LEU A 6 -31.46 -2.57 -28.09
CA LEU A 6 -31.55 -3.51 -26.99
C LEU A 6 -30.16 -4.04 -26.63
N GLU A 7 -29.33 -4.35 -27.62
CA GLU A 7 -27.93 -4.77 -27.40
C GLU A 7 -27.13 -3.68 -26.67
N SER A 8 -27.26 -2.42 -27.12
CA SER A 8 -26.58 -1.28 -26.48
C SER A 8 -27.04 -1.05 -25.03
N ARG A 9 -28.34 -1.23 -24.75
CA ARG A 9 -28.90 -1.07 -23.40
C ARG A 9 -28.50 -2.20 -22.47
N THR A 10 -28.51 -3.44 -22.95
CA THR A 10 -28.06 -4.60 -22.18
C THR A 10 -26.56 -4.52 -21.93
N PHE A 11 -25.77 -4.08 -22.92
CA PHE A 11 -24.34 -3.81 -22.74
C PHE A 11 -24.10 -2.71 -21.69
N LEU A 12 -24.84 -1.61 -21.73
CA LEU A 12 -24.76 -0.54 -20.72
C LEU A 12 -25.16 -1.03 -19.32
N LEU A 13 -26.23 -1.83 -19.21
CA LEU A 13 -26.65 -2.44 -17.95
C LEU A 13 -25.59 -3.40 -17.41
N LEU A 14 -25.06 -4.27 -18.26
CA LEU A 14 -23.98 -5.20 -17.91
C LEU A 14 -22.73 -4.43 -17.47
N LEU A 15 -22.35 -3.39 -18.21
CA LEU A 15 -21.20 -2.53 -17.90
C LEU A 15 -21.40 -1.82 -16.55
N ALA A 16 -22.60 -1.31 -16.29
CA ALA A 16 -22.93 -0.67 -15.02
C ALA A 16 -22.85 -1.67 -13.85
N VAL A 17 -23.41 -2.88 -14.02
CA VAL A 17 -23.35 -3.95 -13.01
C VAL A 17 -21.90 -4.37 -12.75
N VAL A 18 -21.10 -4.59 -13.80
CA VAL A 18 -19.68 -4.96 -13.67
C VAL A 18 -18.90 -3.84 -13.00
N THR A 19 -19.16 -2.57 -13.34
CA THR A 19 -18.49 -1.42 -12.73
C THR A 19 -18.84 -1.30 -11.24
N LEU A 20 -20.11 -1.50 -10.86
CA LEU A 20 -20.51 -1.54 -9.45
C LEU A 20 -19.86 -2.71 -8.71
N ALA A 21 -19.86 -3.90 -9.31
CA ALA A 21 -19.23 -5.08 -8.72
C ALA A 21 -17.73 -4.88 -8.54
N PHE A 22 -17.07 -4.23 -9.50
CA PHE A 22 -15.65 -3.87 -9.40
C PHE A 22 -15.40 -2.87 -8.28
N GLY A 23 -16.24 -1.82 -8.16
CA GLY A 23 -16.17 -0.89 -7.03
C GLY A 23 -16.37 -1.58 -5.68
N TRP A 24 -17.29 -2.55 -5.62
CA TRP A 24 -17.51 -3.36 -4.42
C TRP A 24 -16.32 -4.25 -4.08
N LEU A 25 -15.67 -4.82 -5.11
CA LEU A 25 -14.43 -5.57 -4.93
C LEU A 25 -13.30 -4.67 -4.43
N LEU A 26 -13.25 -3.40 -4.84
CA LEU A 26 -12.25 -2.46 -4.38
C LEU A 26 -12.44 -2.02 -2.92
N LEU A 27 -13.66 -2.07 -2.34
CA LEU A 27 -13.91 -1.74 -0.92
C LEU A 27 -12.93 -2.39 0.07
N PRO A 28 -12.73 -3.72 0.07
CA PRO A 28 -11.74 -4.37 0.94
C PRO A 28 -10.29 -4.00 0.59
N PHE A 29 -10.01 -3.61 -0.65
CA PHE A 29 -8.68 -3.22 -1.12
C PHE A 29 -8.44 -1.70 -1.12
N TYR A 30 -9.37 -0.89 -0.60
CA TYR A 30 -9.25 0.57 -0.62
C TYR A 30 -7.96 1.03 0.03
N GLY A 31 -7.55 0.38 1.14
CA GLY A 31 -6.28 0.64 1.79
C GLY A 31 -5.09 0.44 0.85
N ALA A 32 -5.03 -0.69 0.14
CA ALA A 32 -3.94 -0.99 -0.79
C ALA A 32 -3.89 -0.01 -1.97
N VAL A 33 -5.05 0.33 -2.55
CA VAL A 33 -5.14 1.31 -3.66
C VAL A 33 -4.74 2.71 -3.19
N PHE A 34 -5.19 3.12 -2.01
CA PHE A 34 -4.87 4.42 -1.42
C PHE A 34 -3.38 4.53 -1.11
N TRP A 35 -2.81 3.53 -0.44
CA TRP A 35 -1.37 3.47 -0.15
C TRP A 35 -0.52 3.42 -1.42
N GLY A 36 -0.93 2.65 -2.43
CA GLY A 36 -0.27 2.61 -3.74
C GLY A 36 -0.31 3.95 -4.46
N THR A 37 -1.45 4.66 -4.39
CA THR A 37 -1.62 6.00 -4.97
C THR A 37 -0.76 7.03 -4.25
N ILE A 38 -0.72 7.01 -2.91
CA ILE A 38 0.15 7.89 -2.12
C ILE A 38 1.61 7.69 -2.52
N LEU A 39 2.07 6.43 -2.57
CA LEU A 39 3.43 6.12 -2.99
C LEU A 39 3.69 6.64 -4.41
N ALA A 40 2.78 6.35 -5.35
CA ALA A 40 2.90 6.82 -6.72
C ALA A 40 3.02 8.35 -6.80
N ILE A 41 2.24 9.10 -6.02
CA ILE A 41 2.29 10.57 -5.98
C ILE A 41 3.62 11.07 -5.38
N ILE A 42 4.09 10.46 -4.28
CA ILE A 42 5.36 10.84 -3.64
C ILE A 42 6.54 10.54 -4.56
N PHE A 43 6.49 9.43 -5.30
CA PHE A 43 7.56 9.00 -6.20
C PHE A 43 7.45 9.60 -7.62
N ALA A 44 6.30 10.15 -8.02
CA ALA A 44 6.12 10.85 -9.30
C ALA A 44 7.17 11.96 -9.56
N PRO A 45 7.49 12.88 -8.62
CA PRO A 45 8.52 13.89 -8.83
C PRO A 45 9.92 13.28 -8.93
N VAL A 46 10.20 12.18 -8.23
CA VAL A 46 11.48 11.45 -8.32
C VAL A 46 11.63 10.85 -9.71
N GLN A 47 10.60 10.15 -10.20
CA GLN A 47 10.58 9.57 -11.54
C GLN A 47 10.76 10.63 -12.62
N ARG A 48 10.08 11.77 -12.49
CA ARG A 48 10.16 12.88 -13.45
C ARG A 48 11.54 13.53 -13.45
N ARG A 49 12.15 13.76 -12.27
CA ARG A 49 13.53 14.28 -12.19
C ARG A 49 14.56 13.32 -12.78
N LEU A 50 14.34 12.02 -12.62
CA LEU A 50 15.22 11.00 -13.16
C LEU A 50 15.09 10.86 -14.68
N GLN A 51 13.87 10.97 -15.22
CA GLN A 51 13.63 11.00 -16.67
C GLN A 51 14.32 12.19 -17.34
N VAL A 52 14.32 13.38 -16.72
CA VAL A 52 14.99 14.56 -17.25
C VAL A 52 16.52 14.38 -17.27
N ARG A 53 17.11 13.73 -16.25
CA ARG A 53 18.56 13.46 -16.21
C ARG A 53 19.01 12.37 -17.18
N LEU A 54 18.12 11.45 -17.57
CA LEU A 54 18.47 10.25 -18.35
C LEU A 54 18.16 10.33 -19.86
N ARG A 55 17.90 11.54 -20.42
CA ARG A 55 17.72 11.77 -21.87
C ARG A 55 16.86 10.70 -22.56
N ASP A 56 15.62 10.54 -22.09
CA ASP A 56 14.57 9.71 -22.71
C ASP A 56 14.73 8.18 -22.64
N ARG A 57 15.69 7.64 -21.88
CA ARG A 57 15.76 6.19 -21.59
C ARG A 57 14.73 5.79 -20.52
N LYS A 58 13.44 5.81 -20.89
CA LYS A 58 12.28 5.58 -20.00
C LYS A 58 12.39 4.31 -19.13
N ASN A 59 12.94 3.23 -19.68
CA ASN A 59 13.04 1.94 -18.98
C ASN A 59 14.10 1.93 -17.85
N LEU A 60 15.26 2.56 -18.08
CA LEU A 60 16.27 2.69 -17.02
C LEU A 60 15.81 3.65 -15.92
N ALA A 61 15.13 4.75 -16.30
CA ALA A 61 14.58 5.68 -15.32
C ALA A 61 13.52 5.00 -14.42
N ALA A 62 12.65 4.17 -15.00
CA ALA A 62 11.69 3.38 -14.22
C ALA A 62 12.40 2.42 -13.27
N LEU A 63 13.37 1.64 -13.76
CA LEU A 63 14.08 0.64 -12.97
C LEU A 63 14.84 1.27 -11.79
N ILE A 64 15.54 2.39 -12.01
CA ILE A 64 16.27 3.09 -10.95
C ILE A 64 15.29 3.72 -9.94
N THR A 65 14.16 4.27 -10.38
CA THR A 65 13.13 4.81 -9.47
C THR A 65 12.54 3.70 -8.60
N LEU A 66 12.27 2.54 -9.20
CA LEU A 66 11.79 1.35 -8.49
C LEU A 66 12.81 0.88 -7.45
N LEU A 67 14.09 0.80 -7.82
CA LEU A 67 15.17 0.41 -6.92
C LEU A 67 15.29 1.39 -5.74
N ILE A 68 15.26 2.69 -6.01
CA ILE A 68 15.28 3.74 -4.98
C ILE A 68 14.08 3.61 -4.05
N CYS A 69 12.88 3.38 -4.60
CA CYS A 69 11.66 3.20 -3.82
C CYS A 69 11.78 2.00 -2.87
N VAL A 70 12.28 0.86 -3.35
CA VAL A 70 12.49 -0.34 -2.52
C VAL A 70 13.52 -0.07 -1.42
N LEU A 71 14.67 0.51 -1.76
CA LEU A 71 15.76 0.73 -0.82
C LEU A 71 15.46 1.81 0.23
N ILE A 72 14.79 2.91 -0.15
CA ILE A 72 14.56 4.05 0.74
C ILE A 72 13.23 3.94 1.51
N VAL A 73 12.25 3.17 1.04
CA VAL A 73 10.95 3.05 1.71
C VAL A 73 10.70 1.65 2.24
N ILE A 74 10.80 0.62 1.39
CA ILE A 74 10.44 -0.75 1.82
C ILE A 74 11.41 -1.27 2.87
N ILE A 75 12.72 -1.14 2.66
CA ILE A 75 13.73 -1.59 3.63
C ILE A 75 13.53 -0.95 5.01
N PRO A 76 13.52 0.39 5.17
CA PRO A 76 13.38 0.98 6.50
C PRO A 76 12.04 0.66 7.17
N VAL A 77 10.94 0.54 6.40
CA VAL A 77 9.65 0.12 6.96
C VAL A 77 9.73 -1.29 7.54
N ILE A 78 10.39 -2.23 6.86
CA ILE A 78 10.59 -3.60 7.37
C ILE A 78 11.44 -3.57 8.65
N PHE A 79 12.51 -2.78 8.69
CA PHE A 79 13.34 -2.63 9.89
C PHE A 79 12.52 -2.09 11.07
N ILE A 80 11.76 -1.01 10.86
CA ILE A 80 10.92 -0.40 11.90
C ILE A 80 9.85 -1.39 12.38
N ALA A 81 9.15 -2.06 11.46
CA ALA A 81 8.15 -3.07 11.81
C ALA A 81 8.76 -4.25 12.57
N GLY A 82 9.96 -4.70 12.18
CA GLY A 82 10.72 -5.73 12.88
C GLY A 82 11.07 -5.32 14.32
N SER A 83 11.57 -4.09 14.52
CA SER A 83 11.85 -3.54 15.84
C SER A 83 10.60 -3.44 16.71
N LEU A 84 9.48 -2.95 16.14
CA LEU A 84 8.19 -2.88 16.85
C LEU A 84 7.66 -4.27 17.24
N VAL A 85 7.81 -5.28 16.39
CA VAL A 85 7.41 -6.66 16.72
C VAL A 85 8.29 -7.23 17.83
N GLN A 86 9.60 -6.97 17.83
CA GLN A 86 10.50 -7.40 18.89
C GLN A 86 10.17 -6.72 20.22
N GLU A 87 9.95 -5.41 20.22
CA GLU A 87 9.50 -4.67 21.40
C GLU A 87 8.14 -5.17 21.88
N GLY A 88 7.17 -5.32 20.98
CA GLY A 88 5.83 -5.84 21.29
C GLY A 88 5.86 -7.27 21.85
N ALA A 89 6.70 -8.15 21.30
CA ALA A 89 6.90 -9.50 21.81
C ALA A 89 7.57 -9.51 23.19
N SER A 90 8.53 -8.60 23.43
CA SER A 90 9.17 -8.46 24.75
C SER A 90 8.20 -7.93 25.81
N VAL A 91 7.34 -6.97 25.45
CA VAL A 91 6.27 -6.45 26.31
C VAL A 91 5.25 -7.56 26.56
N TYR A 92 4.85 -8.29 25.53
CA TYR A 92 3.91 -9.41 25.66
C TYR A 92 4.48 -10.55 26.52
N GLN A 93 5.77 -10.85 26.40
CA GLN A 93 6.45 -11.81 27.28
C GLN A 93 6.47 -11.33 28.73
N ARG A 94 6.75 -10.04 28.99
CA ARG A 94 6.70 -9.46 30.34
C ARG A 94 5.30 -9.47 30.95
N VAL A 95 4.26 -9.28 30.13
CA VAL A 95 2.85 -9.36 30.55
C VAL A 95 2.45 -10.83 30.80
N LYS A 96 2.87 -11.76 29.95
CA LYS A 96 2.53 -13.20 30.06
C LYS A 96 3.33 -13.93 31.15
N SER A 97 4.55 -13.51 31.44
CA SER A 97 5.39 -14.13 32.47
C SER A 97 4.94 -13.83 33.90
N GLY A 98 3.97 -12.93 34.10
CA GLY A 98 3.53 -12.54 35.44
C GLY A 98 4.60 -11.79 36.24
N GLU A 99 5.72 -11.40 35.62
CA GLU A 99 6.84 -10.69 36.22
C GLU A 99 6.80 -9.18 35.98
N LEU A 100 5.68 -8.63 35.51
CA LEU A 100 5.36 -7.27 35.92
C LEU A 100 5.05 -7.34 37.41
N ASN A 101 6.12 -7.20 38.19
CA ASN A 101 6.16 -6.78 39.58
C ASN A 101 5.44 -5.42 39.75
N PHE A 102 4.19 -5.31 39.31
CA PHE A 102 3.28 -4.25 39.72
C PHE A 102 3.19 -4.23 41.25
N ALA A 103 3.38 -5.38 41.91
CA ALA A 103 3.51 -5.48 43.36
C ALA A 103 4.74 -4.74 43.93
N ALA A 104 5.90 -4.74 43.25
CA ALA A 104 7.08 -4.01 43.72
C ALA A 104 7.01 -2.50 43.42
N TYR A 105 6.34 -2.09 42.34
CA TYR A 105 6.11 -0.67 42.01
C TYR A 105 5.01 -0.01 42.85
N LEU A 106 4.07 -0.78 43.40
CA LEU A 106 3.03 -0.28 44.33
C LEU A 106 3.51 -0.24 45.79
N GLN A 107 4.70 -0.76 46.09
CA GLN A 107 5.28 -0.79 47.43
C GLN A 107 6.35 0.28 47.68
N GLN A 108 6.57 1.19 46.73
CA GLN A 108 7.48 2.32 46.88
C GLN A 108 6.75 3.65 46.86
#